data_AF-A0A645E2R1-F1
#
_entry.id   AF-A0A645E2R1-F1
#
_cell.length_a   1.000
_cell.length_b   1.000
_cell.length_c   1.000
_cell.angle_alpha   90.00
_cell.angle_beta   90.00
_cell.angle_gamma   90.00
#
_symmetry.space_group_name_H-M   'P 1'
#
loop_
_entity.id
_entity.type
_entity.pdbx_description
1 polymer ?
#
loop_
_entity_poly.entity_id
_entity_poly.type
_entity_poly.pdbx_seq_one_letter_code
_entity_poly.pdbx_strand_id
1 'polypeptide(L)'
;MEQLAQEMVDEIVIGIDGTELKAGIIAEIGSSEGVITPLEEKVFIAAARAHIETGRPIPTHTSFSTMGVEQLVLLQAHGVDLSRVTVGHCDLKDNLDNILRMIELGAYVQFDTIGKNNYYPDEKRIAMLHAIRDRGLLSHVMLSMDITRRSHLKANGGNGYDYLLTTFIPQLRQSGFSQADVDMMLRDNPSKFFQ
;
A
#
# COMPACT_ATOMS: atom_id res chain seq x y z
N MET A 1 -0.88 23.94 -4.83
CA MET A 1 -0.49 22.71 -5.55
C MET A 1 1.00 22.75 -5.76
N GLU A 2 1.53 23.79 -6.42
CA GLU A 2 2.97 24.01 -6.58
C GLU A 2 3.73 24.04 -5.24
N GLN A 3 3.21 24.76 -4.24
CA GLN A 3 3.78 24.75 -2.88
C GLN A 3 3.80 23.37 -2.21
N LEU A 4 2.74 22.55 -2.40
CA LEU A 4 2.68 21.21 -1.81
C LEU A 4 3.65 20.24 -2.49
N ALA A 5 3.76 20.33 -3.81
CA ALA A 5 4.71 19.52 -4.57
C ALA A 5 6.16 19.89 -4.18
N GLN A 6 6.45 21.19 -4.06
CA GLN A 6 7.77 21.65 -3.65
C GLN A 6 8.13 21.18 -2.25
N GLU A 7 7.20 21.21 -1.30
CA GLU A 7 7.40 20.68 0.06
C GLU A 7 7.80 19.19 0.02
N MET A 8 7.05 18.36 -0.72
CA MET A 8 7.39 16.95 -0.91
C MET A 8 8.77 16.75 -1.57
N VAL A 9 9.11 17.57 -2.58
CA VAL A 9 10.42 17.51 -3.26
C VAL A 9 11.55 17.90 -2.30
N ASP A 10 11.38 18.95 -1.51
CA ASP A 10 12.37 19.43 -0.56
C ASP A 10 12.64 18.36 0.52
N GLU A 11 11.59 17.69 1.02
CA GLU A 11 11.75 16.56 1.95
C GLU A 11 12.52 15.37 1.36
N ILE A 12 12.38 15.14 0.04
CA ILE A 12 13.08 14.07 -0.67
C ILE A 12 14.54 14.45 -0.97
N VAL A 13 14.81 15.70 -1.35
CA VAL A 13 16.12 16.13 -1.87
C VAL A 13 17.01 16.74 -0.80
N ILE A 14 16.43 17.53 0.11
CA ILE A 14 17.14 18.30 1.14
C ILE A 14 17.12 17.54 2.47
N GLY A 15 15.94 17.26 3.01
CA GLY A 15 15.76 16.52 4.25
C GLY A 15 14.48 16.93 5.01
N ILE A 16 14.12 16.12 6.01
CA ILE A 16 12.89 16.26 6.80
C ILE A 16 13.19 16.89 8.17
N ASP A 17 12.28 17.72 8.66
CA ASP A 17 12.30 18.31 10.01
C ASP A 17 13.64 18.99 10.42
N GLY A 18 14.33 19.60 9.45
CA GLY A 18 15.62 20.26 9.68
C GLY A 18 16.80 19.29 9.92
N THR A 19 16.63 18.02 9.55
CA THR A 19 17.66 16.97 9.63
C THR A 19 18.23 16.62 8.26
N GLU A 20 19.29 15.82 8.23
CA GLU A 20 19.87 15.28 6.97
C GLU A 20 19.11 14.04 6.44
N LEU A 21 18.14 13.50 7.20
CA LEU A 21 17.33 12.36 6.78
C LEU A 21 16.36 12.80 5.68
N LYS A 22 16.17 11.97 4.66
CA LYS A 22 15.35 12.28 3.48
C LYS A 22 14.18 11.32 3.34
N ALA A 23 13.05 11.83 2.84
CA ALA A 23 11.91 11.00 2.49
C ALA A 23 12.27 10.06 1.32
N GLY A 24 12.05 8.76 1.52
CA GLY A 24 12.31 7.73 0.50
C GLY A 24 11.12 7.41 -0.40
N ILE A 25 9.92 7.87 -0.04
CA ILE A 25 8.63 7.58 -0.67
C ILE A 25 7.69 8.77 -0.45
N ILE A 26 6.67 8.92 -1.30
CA ILE A 26 5.63 9.94 -1.16
C ILE A 26 4.41 9.26 -0.53
N ALA A 27 4.34 9.23 0.81
CA ALA A 27 3.38 8.39 1.52
C ALA A 27 2.95 8.94 2.91
N GLU A 28 1.83 8.49 3.46
CA GLU A 28 0.71 7.88 2.73
C GLU A 28 -0.22 8.98 2.23
N ILE A 29 -0.52 9.01 0.93
CA ILE A 29 -1.51 9.96 0.38
C ILE A 29 -2.89 9.31 0.33
N GLY A 30 -3.88 9.91 0.96
CA GLY A 30 -5.17 9.25 1.19
C GLY A 30 -6.36 9.90 0.51
N SER A 31 -7.38 9.08 0.23
CA SER A 31 -8.73 9.55 -0.05
C SER A 31 -9.73 9.11 1.02
N SER A 32 -10.78 9.90 1.19
CA SER A 32 -11.91 9.62 2.08
C SER A 32 -12.73 8.41 1.61
N GLU A 33 -13.60 7.90 2.49
CA GLU A 33 -14.45 6.74 2.18
C GLU A 33 -15.44 7.08 1.06
N GLY A 34 -15.34 6.37 -0.06
CA GLY A 34 -16.25 6.50 -1.20
C GLY A 34 -16.14 7.82 -1.97
N VAL A 35 -15.14 8.66 -1.69
CA VAL A 35 -14.96 9.95 -2.37
C VAL A 35 -13.50 10.40 -2.34
N ILE A 36 -13.04 10.99 -3.45
CA ILE A 36 -11.84 11.82 -3.48
C ILE A 36 -12.32 13.26 -3.40
N THR A 37 -12.09 13.94 -2.27
CA THR A 37 -12.50 15.34 -2.10
C THR A 37 -11.64 16.29 -2.94
N PRO A 38 -12.08 17.54 -3.20
CA PRO A 38 -11.26 18.49 -3.96
C PRO A 38 -9.89 18.80 -3.34
N LEU A 39 -9.78 18.70 -2.01
CA LEU A 39 -8.50 18.89 -1.32
C LEU A 39 -7.60 17.66 -1.46
N GLU A 40 -8.16 16.46 -1.37
CA GLU A 40 -7.43 15.21 -1.61
C GLU A 40 -6.97 15.12 -3.06
N GLU A 41 -7.83 15.45 -4.03
CA GLU A 41 -7.45 15.53 -5.45
C GLU A 41 -6.24 16.45 -5.65
N LYS A 42 -6.27 17.65 -5.05
CA LYS A 42 -5.13 18.59 -5.08
C LYS A 42 -3.84 17.99 -4.50
N VAL A 43 -3.93 17.15 -3.46
CA VAL A 43 -2.79 16.43 -2.86
C VAL A 43 -2.28 15.33 -3.80
N PHE A 44 -3.17 14.53 -4.40
CA PHE A 44 -2.79 13.52 -5.40
C PHE A 44 -2.06 14.14 -6.59
N ILE A 45 -2.52 15.29 -7.08
CA ILE A 45 -1.84 16.01 -8.18
C ILE A 45 -0.47 16.55 -7.74
N ALA A 46 -0.34 17.03 -6.50
CA ALA A 46 0.95 17.45 -5.96
C ALA A 46 1.93 16.28 -5.83
N ALA A 47 1.46 15.13 -5.34
CA ALA A 47 2.25 13.90 -5.25
C ALA A 47 2.68 13.38 -6.63
N ALA A 48 1.80 13.44 -7.63
CA ALA A 48 2.14 13.10 -9.02
C ALA A 48 3.28 13.98 -9.54
N ARG A 49 3.25 15.28 -9.28
CA ARG A 49 4.33 16.21 -9.66
C ARG A 49 5.64 15.89 -8.94
N ALA A 50 5.60 15.72 -7.62
CA ALA A 50 6.78 15.36 -6.84
C ALA A 50 7.38 14.02 -7.31
N HIS A 51 6.55 13.05 -7.67
CA HIS A 51 6.97 11.79 -8.25
C HIS A 51 7.68 11.98 -9.61
N ILE A 52 7.10 12.79 -10.51
CA ILE A 52 7.70 13.05 -11.83
C ILE A 52 9.08 13.71 -11.68
N GLU A 53 9.24 14.60 -10.70
CA GLU A 53 10.48 15.31 -10.47
C GLU A 53 11.56 14.44 -9.80
N THR A 54 11.17 13.55 -8.90
CA THR A 54 12.12 12.83 -8.02
C THR A 54 12.26 11.33 -8.32
N GLY A 55 11.30 10.73 -9.04
CA GLY A 55 11.21 9.30 -9.28
C GLY A 55 10.89 8.44 -8.05
N ARG A 56 10.51 9.06 -6.91
CA ARG A 56 10.14 8.32 -5.69
C ARG A 56 8.73 7.75 -5.75
N PRO A 57 8.53 6.49 -5.30
CA PRO A 57 7.27 5.81 -5.50
C PRO A 57 6.17 6.39 -4.62
N ILE A 58 4.91 6.11 -4.99
CA ILE A 58 3.71 6.62 -4.32
C ILE A 58 2.92 5.47 -3.67
N PRO A 59 3.09 5.24 -2.36
CA PRO A 59 2.14 4.50 -1.54
C PRO A 59 0.90 5.33 -1.17
N THR A 60 -0.29 4.80 -1.45
CA THR A 60 -1.56 5.47 -1.16
C THR A 60 -2.29 4.86 0.03
N HIS A 61 -3.26 5.59 0.58
CA HIS A 61 -4.23 5.14 1.58
C HIS A 61 -5.61 5.04 0.93
N THR A 62 -6.31 3.92 1.12
CA THR A 62 -7.73 3.79 0.78
C THR A 62 -8.57 3.65 2.04
N SER A 63 -9.56 4.53 2.21
CA SER A 63 -10.50 4.41 3.33
C SER A 63 -11.44 3.23 3.09
N PHE A 64 -11.31 2.17 3.90
CA PHE A 64 -12.10 0.93 3.81
C PHE A 64 -12.09 0.29 2.40
N SER A 65 -10.91 0.26 1.78
CA SER A 65 -10.72 -0.31 0.43
C SER A 65 -11.62 0.32 -0.63
N THR A 66 -11.89 1.63 -0.54
CA THR A 66 -12.65 2.40 -1.54
C THR A 66 -11.71 3.28 -2.38
N MET A 67 -12.16 3.65 -3.58
CA MET A 67 -11.51 4.63 -4.46
C MET A 67 -10.14 4.25 -5.05
N GLY A 68 -9.63 3.04 -4.82
CA GLY A 68 -8.28 2.65 -5.30
C GLY A 68 -8.10 2.75 -6.82
N VAL A 69 -9.12 2.37 -7.61
CA VAL A 69 -9.06 2.49 -9.08
C VAL A 69 -9.08 3.96 -9.50
N GLU A 70 -9.91 4.77 -8.86
CA GLU A 70 -10.04 6.20 -9.11
C GLU A 70 -8.75 6.96 -8.76
N GLN A 71 -8.06 6.58 -7.68
CA GLN A 71 -6.75 7.11 -7.33
C GLN A 71 -5.73 6.82 -8.45
N LEU A 72 -5.70 5.60 -8.98
CA LEU A 72 -4.81 5.24 -10.09
C LEU A 72 -5.14 6.02 -11.37
N VAL A 73 -6.42 6.16 -11.71
CA VAL A 73 -6.84 6.96 -12.88
C VAL A 73 -6.39 8.41 -12.73
N LEU A 74 -6.54 8.99 -11.54
CA LEU A 74 -6.12 10.37 -11.26
C LEU A 74 -4.59 10.54 -11.41
N LEU A 75 -3.80 9.63 -10.82
CA LEU A 75 -2.34 9.67 -10.92
C LEU A 75 -1.87 9.47 -12.37
N GLN A 76 -2.45 8.50 -13.09
CA GLN A 76 -2.13 8.23 -14.49
C GLN A 76 -2.47 9.43 -15.40
N ALA A 77 -3.61 10.09 -15.17
CA ALA A 77 -3.98 11.30 -15.91
C ALA A 77 -2.98 12.46 -15.73
N HIS A 78 -2.19 12.42 -14.64
CA HIS A 78 -1.12 13.37 -14.36
C HIS A 78 0.27 12.84 -14.71
N GLY A 79 0.38 11.77 -15.49
CA GLY A 79 1.63 11.29 -16.07
C GLY A 79 2.42 10.32 -15.20
N VAL A 80 1.85 9.81 -14.10
CA VAL A 80 2.51 8.81 -13.25
C VAL A 80 2.49 7.43 -13.92
N ASP A 81 3.65 6.78 -13.97
CA ASP A 81 3.75 5.35 -14.27
C ASP A 81 3.20 4.55 -13.09
N LEU A 82 2.09 3.86 -13.30
CA LEU A 82 1.40 3.13 -12.23
C LEU A 82 2.23 1.96 -11.66
N SER A 83 3.25 1.48 -12.36
CA SER A 83 4.21 0.51 -11.79
C SER A 83 5.03 1.08 -10.61
N ARG A 84 4.99 2.40 -10.41
CA ARG A 84 5.58 3.13 -9.28
C ARG A 84 4.55 3.54 -8.21
N VAL A 85 3.33 3.01 -8.29
CA VAL A 85 2.25 3.23 -7.33
C VAL A 85 1.92 1.92 -6.61
N THR A 86 1.69 2.00 -5.31
CA THR A 86 1.17 0.89 -4.51
C THR A 86 -0.06 1.33 -3.73
N VAL A 87 -1.18 0.62 -3.88
CA VAL A 87 -2.46 0.98 -3.26
C VAL A 87 -2.59 0.33 -1.89
N GLY A 88 -2.64 1.14 -0.83
CA GLY A 88 -2.80 0.71 0.56
C GLY A 88 -4.22 0.25 0.89
N HIS A 89 -4.35 -0.54 1.94
CA HIS A 89 -5.61 -0.96 2.56
C HIS A 89 -6.59 -1.65 1.61
N CYS A 90 -6.10 -2.48 0.68
CA CYS A 90 -6.97 -3.19 -0.26
C CYS A 90 -7.78 -4.33 0.38
N ASP A 91 -7.57 -4.60 1.67
CA ASP A 91 -7.95 -5.83 2.38
C ASP A 91 -8.86 -5.60 3.61
N LEU A 92 -9.71 -4.58 3.57
CA LEU A 92 -10.69 -4.26 4.62
C LEU A 92 -12.14 -4.68 4.25
N LYS A 93 -12.35 -5.28 3.08
CA LYS A 93 -13.62 -5.88 2.63
C LYS A 93 -13.37 -6.92 1.53
N ASP A 94 -14.43 -7.60 1.08
CA ASP A 94 -14.38 -8.40 -0.14
C ASP A 94 -14.13 -7.45 -1.33
N ASN A 95 -12.90 -7.42 -1.88
CA ASN A 95 -12.44 -6.37 -2.80
C ASN A 95 -11.73 -6.91 -4.06
N LEU A 96 -11.90 -8.20 -4.38
CA LEU A 96 -11.13 -8.89 -5.41
C LEU A 96 -11.23 -8.21 -6.78
N ASP A 97 -12.42 -7.81 -7.22
CA ASP A 97 -12.63 -7.22 -8.55
C ASP A 97 -11.81 -5.93 -8.74
N ASN A 98 -11.81 -5.05 -7.73
CA ASN A 98 -11.00 -3.83 -7.76
C ASN A 98 -9.51 -4.15 -7.71
N ILE A 99 -9.10 -5.12 -6.88
CA ILE A 99 -7.69 -5.54 -6.81
C ILE A 99 -7.19 -6.01 -8.17
N LEU A 100 -7.95 -6.87 -8.84
CA LEU A 100 -7.59 -7.37 -10.18
C LEU A 100 -7.50 -6.20 -11.18
N ARG A 101 -8.43 -5.25 -11.11
CA ARG A 101 -8.39 -4.05 -11.96
C ARG A 101 -7.17 -3.17 -11.69
N MET A 102 -6.80 -2.97 -10.43
CA MET A 102 -5.62 -2.17 -10.05
C MET A 102 -4.32 -2.83 -10.54
N ILE A 103 -4.22 -4.16 -10.42
CA ILE A 103 -3.08 -4.93 -10.93
C ILE A 103 -3.02 -4.86 -12.47
N GLU A 104 -4.16 -4.97 -13.16
CA GLU A 104 -4.24 -4.85 -14.63
C GLU A 104 -3.77 -3.48 -15.12
N LEU A 105 -4.03 -2.41 -14.36
CA LEU A 105 -3.52 -1.06 -14.63
C LEU A 105 -2.00 -0.93 -14.39
N GLY A 106 -1.35 -1.94 -13.80
CA GLY A 106 0.09 -2.01 -13.57
C GLY A 106 0.53 -1.68 -12.14
N ALA A 107 -0.39 -1.36 -11.23
CA ALA A 107 -0.06 -0.98 -9.86
C ALA A 107 0.29 -2.19 -8.98
N TYR A 108 0.94 -1.92 -7.85
CA TYR A 108 0.99 -2.86 -6.72
C TYR A 108 -0.23 -2.65 -5.81
N VAL A 109 -0.61 -3.68 -5.07
CA VAL A 109 -1.66 -3.65 -4.05
C VAL A 109 -1.12 -4.15 -2.72
N GLN A 110 -1.60 -3.56 -1.63
CA GLN A 110 -1.18 -3.94 -0.28
C GLN A 110 -2.29 -4.65 0.48
N PHE A 111 -1.92 -5.77 1.08
CA PHE A 111 -2.64 -6.40 2.18
C PHE A 111 -1.91 -6.00 3.45
N ASP A 112 -2.14 -4.76 3.89
CA ASP A 112 -1.39 -4.11 4.96
C ASP A 112 -2.18 -4.00 6.28
N THR A 113 -3.42 -4.48 6.31
CA THR A 113 -4.25 -4.47 7.52
C THR A 113 -4.35 -5.84 8.19
N ILE A 114 -3.38 -6.72 7.94
CA ILE A 114 -3.30 -8.06 8.51
C ILE A 114 -3.37 -8.00 10.04
N GLY A 115 -4.16 -8.89 10.64
CA GLY A 115 -4.39 -8.92 12.09
C GLY A 115 -5.43 -7.93 12.60
N LYS A 116 -5.94 -7.00 11.76
CA LYS A 116 -7.07 -6.10 12.10
C LYS A 116 -8.41 -6.82 11.94
N ASN A 117 -8.56 -7.96 12.61
CA ASN A 117 -9.67 -8.91 12.46
C ASN A 117 -11.05 -8.33 12.84
N ASN A 118 -11.10 -7.25 13.63
CA ASN A 118 -12.34 -6.54 13.94
C ASN A 118 -12.91 -5.76 12.75
N TYR A 119 -12.09 -5.39 11.77
CA TYR A 119 -12.54 -4.74 10.54
C TYR A 119 -12.85 -5.76 9.45
N TYR A 120 -11.91 -6.69 9.24
CA TYR A 120 -12.05 -7.74 8.24
C TYR A 120 -11.20 -8.94 8.66
N PRO A 121 -11.69 -10.19 8.55
CA PRO A 121 -10.99 -11.36 9.06
C PRO A 121 -9.83 -11.82 8.14
N ASP A 122 -8.71 -12.23 8.74
CA ASP A 122 -7.52 -12.73 8.03
C ASP A 122 -7.82 -13.96 7.17
N GLU A 123 -8.79 -14.80 7.55
CA GLU A 123 -9.25 -15.92 6.72
C GLU A 123 -9.71 -15.44 5.34
N LYS A 124 -10.45 -14.33 5.28
CA LYS A 124 -10.88 -13.76 4.01
C LYS A 124 -9.74 -13.07 3.26
N ARG A 125 -8.75 -12.49 3.96
CA ARG A 125 -7.52 -12.00 3.32
C ARG A 125 -6.78 -13.13 2.61
N ILE A 126 -6.62 -14.27 3.30
CA ILE A 126 -6.01 -15.49 2.74
C ILE A 126 -6.80 -15.97 1.51
N ALA A 127 -8.14 -15.97 1.55
CA ALA A 127 -8.97 -16.35 0.41
C ALA A 127 -8.76 -15.43 -0.81
N MET A 128 -8.66 -14.11 -0.62
CA MET A 128 -8.34 -13.18 -1.72
C MET A 128 -6.92 -13.41 -2.25
N LEU A 129 -5.94 -13.66 -1.38
CA LEU A 129 -4.58 -13.98 -1.79
C LEU A 129 -4.54 -15.26 -2.65
N HIS A 130 -5.29 -16.31 -2.30
CA HIS A 130 -5.43 -17.51 -3.14
C HIS A 130 -5.95 -17.16 -4.53
N ALA A 131 -7.02 -16.37 -4.62
CA ALA A 131 -7.57 -15.96 -5.91
C ALA A 131 -6.56 -15.18 -6.78
N ILE A 132 -5.71 -14.35 -6.17
CA ILE A 132 -4.63 -13.62 -6.86
C ILE A 132 -3.51 -14.57 -7.29
N ARG A 133 -3.12 -15.52 -6.43
CA ARG A 133 -2.12 -16.55 -6.73
C ARG A 133 -2.53 -17.45 -7.87
N ASP A 134 -3.77 -17.91 -7.89
CA ASP A 134 -4.30 -18.79 -8.94
C ASP A 134 -4.28 -18.13 -10.32
N ARG A 135 -4.20 -16.80 -10.37
CA ARG A 135 -4.07 -15.99 -11.59
C ARG A 135 -2.61 -15.63 -11.92
N GLY A 136 -1.64 -16.05 -11.10
CA GLY A 136 -0.22 -15.73 -11.29
C GLY A 136 0.14 -14.28 -10.98
N LEU A 137 -0.62 -13.58 -10.14
CA LEU A 137 -0.52 -12.13 -9.94
C LEU A 137 0.20 -11.73 -8.63
N LEU A 138 0.83 -12.66 -7.93
CA LEU A 138 1.52 -12.36 -6.65
C LEU A 138 2.68 -11.38 -6.78
N SER A 139 3.24 -11.19 -7.98
CA SER A 139 4.31 -10.20 -8.24
C SER A 139 3.85 -8.74 -8.13
N HIS A 140 2.57 -8.50 -7.84
CA HIS A 140 1.99 -7.17 -7.59
C HIS A 140 1.50 -6.99 -6.14
N VAL A 141 1.72 -7.96 -5.25
CA VAL A 141 1.18 -7.93 -3.88
C VAL A 141 2.28 -7.67 -2.85
N MET A 142 2.04 -6.76 -1.91
CA MET A 142 2.88 -6.56 -0.72
C MET A 142 2.05 -6.72 0.56
N LEU A 143 2.69 -7.13 1.66
CA LEU A 143 2.02 -7.41 2.93
C LEU A 143 2.57 -6.52 4.05
N SER A 144 1.71 -6.10 4.98
CA SER A 144 2.09 -5.36 6.19
C SER A 144 1.01 -5.49 7.28
N MET A 145 1.18 -4.75 8.38
CA MET A 145 0.32 -4.80 9.58
C MET A 145 -0.39 -3.48 9.91
N ASP A 146 0.11 -2.36 9.35
CA ASP A 146 -0.39 -1.01 9.60
C ASP A 146 -0.64 -0.71 11.10
N ILE A 147 0.45 -0.80 11.87
CA ILE A 147 0.46 -0.59 13.32
C ILE A 147 0.39 0.91 13.62
N THR A 148 -0.81 1.41 13.91
CA THR A 148 -1.06 2.86 14.14
C THR A 148 -1.34 3.24 15.59
N ARG A 149 -1.64 2.28 16.47
CA ARG A 149 -2.04 2.55 17.87
C ARG A 149 -1.08 1.90 18.85
N ARG A 150 -0.87 2.55 20.00
CA ARG A 150 -0.09 1.98 21.12
C ARG A 150 -0.65 0.62 21.57
N SER A 151 -1.97 0.45 21.56
CA SER A 151 -2.63 -0.81 21.90
C SER A 151 -2.32 -1.96 20.95
N HIS A 152 -1.81 -1.69 19.74
CA HIS A 152 -1.40 -2.75 18.81
C HIS A 152 -0.02 -3.35 19.16
N LEU A 153 0.76 -2.70 20.04
CA LEU A 153 2.09 -3.19 20.43
C LEU A 153 1.98 -4.33 21.45
N LYS A 154 2.85 -5.35 21.35
CA LYS A 154 2.89 -6.51 22.27
C LYS A 154 3.03 -6.11 23.74
N ALA A 155 3.81 -5.07 24.02
CA ALA A 155 3.97 -4.53 25.38
C ALA A 155 2.64 -4.05 26.00
N ASN A 156 1.64 -3.72 25.18
CA ASN A 156 0.31 -3.27 25.59
C ASN A 156 -0.78 -4.33 25.29
N GLY A 157 -0.39 -5.58 25.05
CA GLY A 157 -1.32 -6.69 24.78
C GLY A 157 -1.84 -6.78 23.34
N GLY A 158 -1.29 -6.00 22.41
CA GLY A 158 -1.62 -6.10 20.98
C GLY A 158 -0.80 -7.15 20.23
N ASN A 159 -1.10 -7.31 18.94
CA ASN A 159 -0.46 -8.30 18.06
C ASN A 159 1.05 -8.07 17.86
N GLY A 160 1.48 -6.80 17.77
CA GLY A 160 2.82 -6.40 17.37
C GLY A 160 3.11 -6.57 15.87
N TYR A 161 4.27 -6.07 15.46
CA TYR A 161 4.71 -6.10 14.06
C TYR A 161 4.97 -7.52 13.55
N ASP A 162 5.54 -8.39 14.39
CA ASP A 162 5.93 -9.76 14.00
C ASP A 162 4.76 -10.74 13.96
N TYR A 163 3.53 -10.31 14.26
CA TYR A 163 2.32 -11.11 14.04
C TYR A 163 2.24 -11.61 12.60
N LEU A 164 2.65 -10.76 11.64
CA LEU A 164 2.74 -11.14 10.23
C LEU A 164 3.53 -12.44 10.05
N LEU A 165 4.72 -12.52 10.66
CA LEU A 165 5.64 -13.64 10.47
C LEU A 165 5.36 -14.83 11.40
N THR A 166 4.87 -14.56 12.61
CA THR A 166 4.67 -15.58 13.66
C THR A 166 3.28 -16.22 13.60
N THR A 167 2.30 -15.57 12.97
CA THR A 167 0.91 -16.03 12.92
C THR A 167 0.37 -16.08 11.49
N PHE A 168 0.31 -14.95 10.79
CA PHE A 168 -0.36 -14.88 9.48
C PHE A 168 0.36 -15.69 8.39
N ILE A 169 1.67 -15.56 8.25
CA ILE A 169 2.46 -16.32 7.26
C ILE A 169 2.39 -17.83 7.51
N PRO A 170 2.51 -18.35 8.76
CA PRO A 170 2.23 -19.75 9.05
C PRO A 170 0.85 -20.23 8.60
N GLN A 171 -0.21 -19.45 8.84
CA GLN A 171 -1.57 -19.77 8.37
C GLN A 171 -1.67 -19.77 6.84
N LEU A 172 -1.08 -18.76 6.19
CA LEU A 172 -1.04 -18.66 4.73
C LEU A 172 -0.33 -19.88 4.11
N ARG A 173 0.81 -20.28 4.67
CA ARG A 173 1.54 -21.48 4.21
C ARG A 173 0.77 -22.78 4.46
N GLN A 174 0.12 -22.92 5.62
CA GLN A 174 -0.76 -24.06 5.90
C GLN A 174 -1.92 -24.16 4.91
N SER A 175 -2.39 -23.02 4.38
CA SER A 175 -3.44 -22.98 3.36
C SER A 175 -2.95 -23.33 1.94
N GLY A 176 -1.65 -23.54 1.73
CA GLY A 176 -1.09 -24.05 0.47
C GLY A 176 -0.12 -23.11 -0.26
N PHE A 177 0.22 -21.95 0.31
CA PHE A 177 1.26 -21.07 -0.24
C PHE A 177 2.66 -21.65 -0.02
N SER A 178 3.49 -21.61 -1.06
CA SER A 178 4.89 -22.01 -0.96
C SER A 178 5.73 -20.92 -0.27
N GLN A 179 6.95 -21.27 0.16
CA GLN A 179 7.88 -20.25 0.66
C GLN A 179 8.26 -19.24 -0.44
N ALA A 180 8.33 -19.67 -1.70
CA ALA A 180 8.61 -18.78 -2.82
C ALA A 180 7.48 -17.76 -3.03
N ASP A 181 6.22 -18.17 -2.86
CA ASP A 181 5.07 -17.26 -2.92
C ASP A 181 5.16 -16.19 -1.82
N VAL A 182 5.56 -16.59 -0.60
CA VAL A 182 5.75 -15.68 0.53
C VAL A 182 6.92 -14.72 0.28
N ASP A 183 8.05 -15.24 -0.17
CA ASP A 183 9.25 -14.46 -0.49
C ASP A 183 8.97 -13.42 -1.59
N MET A 184 8.16 -13.77 -2.59
CA MET A 184 7.73 -12.83 -3.63
C MET A 184 7.10 -11.59 -3.00
N MET A 185 6.14 -11.77 -2.09
CA MET A 185 5.38 -10.66 -1.50
C MET A 185 6.14 -9.89 -0.40
N LEU A 186 7.04 -10.55 0.34
CA LEU A 186 7.74 -9.96 1.49
C LEU A 186 9.16 -9.47 1.20
N ARG A 187 9.80 -9.98 0.14
CA ARG A 187 11.19 -9.66 -0.20
C ARG A 187 11.30 -9.11 -1.60
N ASP A 188 10.83 -9.84 -2.60
CA ASP A 188 11.15 -9.54 -3.99
C ASP A 188 10.37 -8.31 -4.49
N ASN A 189 9.06 -8.25 -4.23
CA ASN A 189 8.22 -7.10 -4.58
C ASN A 189 8.66 -5.82 -3.84
N PRO A 190 8.84 -5.79 -2.50
CA PRO A 190 9.33 -4.60 -1.82
C PRO A 190 10.73 -4.16 -2.30
N SER A 191 11.64 -5.10 -2.56
CA SER A 191 12.98 -4.78 -3.08
C SER A 191 12.92 -4.13 -4.46
N LYS A 192 12.02 -4.58 -5.33
CA LYS A 192 11.84 -3.99 -6.66
C LYS A 192 11.14 -2.63 -6.61
N PHE A 193 10.19 -2.46 -5.71
CA PHE A 193 9.34 -1.26 -5.67
C PHE A 193 10.00 -0.07 -4.95
N PHE A 194 10.64 -0.31 -3.80
CA PHE A 194 11.17 0.77 -2.94
C PHE A 194 12.61 1.19 -3.25
N GLN A 195 13.26 0.55 -4.22
CA GLN A 195 14.54 1.01 -4.77
C GLN A 195 14.29 2.13 -5.79
#